data_AF-A0A0C2FQ30-F1
#
_entry.id   AF-A0A0C2FQ30-F1
#
_cell.length_a   1.000
_cell.length_b   1.000
_cell.length_c   1.000
_cell.angle_alpha   90.00
_cell.angle_beta   90.00
_cell.angle_gamma   90.00
#
_symmetry.space_group_name_H-M   'P 1'
#
loop_
_entity.id
_entity.type
_entity.pdbx_description
1 polymer ?
#
loop_
_entity_poly.entity_id
_entity_poly.type
_entity_poly.pdbx_seq_one_letter_code
_entity_poly.pdbx_strand_id
1 'polypeptide(L)'
;METWVAKQANFSHMCVTVLANLTAEKLKQDGFQKTGEHVYFNLQETIIPYFDANWENLTSMPRRVKNTWHTTLQKTLIKDTELFKVNPEDENSFALMETNLADIGPVNEFVKQIGKKSNSGEKNNLASTLVGAQQGMGRSSGADSDVDGGPKTRGASKRRNVDSIGTGKKPKL
;
A
#
# COMPACT_ATOMS: atom_id res chain seq x y z
N MET A 1 -34.59 -11.72 8.91
CA MET A 1 -33.71 -10.71 9.55
C MET A 1 -32.58 -10.48 8.58
N GLU A 2 -32.47 -9.27 8.02
CA GLU A 2 -31.34 -8.92 7.15
C GLU A 2 -30.09 -8.75 8.02
N THR A 3 -28.95 -9.30 7.57
CA THR A 3 -27.67 -9.16 8.26
C THR A 3 -26.73 -8.37 7.38
N TRP A 4 -26.26 -7.23 7.89
CA TRP A 4 -25.27 -6.39 7.22
C TRP A 4 -23.91 -6.52 7.90
N VAL A 5 -22.86 -6.74 7.11
CA VAL A 5 -21.48 -6.87 7.59
C VAL A 5 -20.59 -5.96 6.75
N ALA A 6 -20.11 -4.88 7.37
CA ALA A 6 -19.10 -4.02 6.75
C ALA A 6 -17.77 -4.76 6.62
N LYS A 7 -17.08 -4.57 5.49
CA LYS A 7 -15.69 -4.98 5.31
C LYS A 7 -14.85 -3.74 5.07
N GLN A 8 -13.63 -3.73 5.62
CA GLN A 8 -12.67 -2.67 5.32
C GLN A 8 -12.31 -2.70 3.84
N ALA A 9 -12.55 -1.60 3.14
CA ALA A 9 -12.19 -1.45 1.73
C ALA A 9 -10.65 -1.43 1.57
N ASN A 10 -10.17 -2.05 0.50
CA ASN A 10 -8.79 -1.90 0.04
C ASN A 10 -8.73 -1.01 -1.21
N PHE A 11 -7.54 -0.76 -1.76
CA PHE A 11 -7.40 0.10 -2.93
C PHE A 11 -8.17 -0.38 -4.16
N SER A 12 -8.29 -1.69 -4.42
CA SER A 12 -9.08 -2.20 -5.55
C SER A 12 -10.57 -1.86 -5.36
N HIS A 13 -11.13 -2.06 -4.17
CA HIS A 13 -12.52 -1.67 -3.88
C HIS A 13 -12.74 -0.16 -4.06
N MET A 14 -11.79 0.65 -3.56
CA MET A 14 -11.88 2.10 -3.69
C MET A 14 -11.79 2.54 -5.16
N CYS A 15 -10.85 2.00 -5.94
CA CYS A 15 -10.73 2.27 -7.37
C CYS A 15 -12.00 1.91 -8.16
N VAL A 16 -12.60 0.75 -7.87
CA VAL A 16 -13.88 0.35 -8.50
C VAL A 16 -14.95 1.38 -8.20
N THR A 17 -15.09 1.78 -6.94
CA THR A 17 -16.09 2.77 -6.50
C THR A 17 -15.88 4.12 -7.18
N VAL A 18 -14.63 4.62 -7.21
CA VAL A 18 -14.29 5.91 -7.81
C VAL A 18 -14.55 5.92 -9.31
N LEU A 19 -14.06 4.91 -10.04
CA LEU A 19 -14.27 4.84 -11.48
C LEU A 19 -15.75 4.66 -11.83
N ALA A 20 -16.51 3.89 -11.05
CA ALA A 20 -17.95 3.73 -11.26
C ALA A 20 -18.69 5.08 -11.13
N ASN A 21 -18.36 5.86 -10.10
CA ASN A 21 -18.96 7.17 -9.90
C ASN A 21 -18.56 8.15 -11.00
N LEU A 22 -17.28 8.21 -11.37
CA LEU A 22 -16.79 9.07 -12.46
C LEU A 22 -17.47 8.70 -13.79
N THR A 23 -17.61 7.41 -14.10
CA THR A 23 -18.36 6.94 -15.27
C THR A 23 -19.82 7.38 -15.21
N ALA A 24 -20.50 7.20 -14.08
CA ALA A 24 -21.89 7.63 -13.90
C ALA A 24 -22.08 9.15 -14.05
N GLU A 25 -21.14 9.95 -13.55
CA GLU A 25 -21.14 11.40 -13.69
C GLU A 25 -20.91 11.82 -15.15
N LYS A 26 -19.93 11.20 -15.82
CA LYS A 26 -19.65 11.46 -17.23
C LYS A 26 -20.83 11.11 -18.13
N LEU A 27 -21.48 9.98 -17.85
CA LEU A 27 -22.73 9.55 -18.50
C LEU A 27 -23.84 10.57 -18.34
N LYS A 28 -24.08 11.08 -17.13
CA LYS A 28 -25.10 12.10 -16.90
C LYS A 28 -24.84 13.39 -17.69
N GLN A 29 -23.58 13.75 -17.92
CA GLN A 29 -23.19 14.95 -18.67
C GLN A 29 -23.29 14.76 -20.19
N ASP A 30 -22.77 13.65 -20.70
CA ASP A 30 -22.67 13.38 -22.14
C ASP A 30 -23.94 12.68 -22.70
N GLY A 31 -24.83 12.22 -21.82
CA GLY A 31 -26.08 11.54 -22.16
C GLY A 31 -25.94 10.01 -22.19
N PHE A 32 -25.91 9.42 -23.38
CA PHE A 32 -25.88 7.96 -23.55
C PHE A 32 -24.51 7.50 -24.06
N GLN A 33 -23.89 6.55 -23.36
CA GLN A 33 -22.69 5.86 -23.82
C GLN A 33 -23.06 4.63 -24.64
N LYS A 34 -22.28 4.34 -25.66
CA LYS A 34 -22.44 3.11 -26.43
C LYS A 34 -22.18 1.92 -25.52
N THR A 35 -23.07 0.94 -25.55
CA THR A 35 -22.90 -0.31 -24.80
C THR A 35 -21.54 -0.93 -25.11
N GLY A 36 -20.76 -1.24 -24.07
CA GLY A 36 -19.43 -1.84 -24.19
C GLY A 36 -18.27 -0.86 -24.44
N GLU A 37 -18.53 0.45 -24.53
CA GLU A 37 -17.46 1.46 -24.56
C GLU A 37 -16.86 1.64 -23.15
N HIS A 38 -15.55 1.87 -23.05
CA HIS A 38 -14.91 2.18 -21.76
C HIS A 38 -14.68 3.69 -21.65
N VAL A 39 -15.01 4.25 -20.48
CA VAL A 39 -14.72 5.66 -20.18
C VAL A 39 -13.43 5.72 -19.39
N TYR A 40 -12.42 6.36 -19.98
CA TYR A 40 -11.09 6.48 -19.38
C TYR A 40 -10.94 7.79 -18.63
N PHE A 41 -10.27 7.71 -17.48
CA PHE A 41 -9.96 8.86 -16.63
C PHE A 41 -8.46 8.90 -16.31
N ASN A 42 -7.86 10.08 -16.43
CA ASN A 42 -6.45 10.25 -16.13
C ASN A 42 -6.20 10.17 -14.61
N LEU A 43 -5.13 9.47 -14.24
CA LEU A 43 -4.78 9.24 -12.84
C LEU A 43 -4.53 10.54 -12.06
N GLN A 44 -3.74 11.46 -12.61
CA GLN A 44 -3.32 12.68 -11.92
C GLN A 44 -4.39 13.77 -11.99
N GLU A 45 -5.07 13.88 -13.14
CA GLU A 45 -6.01 14.98 -13.39
C GLU A 45 -7.40 14.69 -12.86
N THR A 46 -7.79 13.41 -12.73
CA THR A 46 -9.17 13.05 -12.37
C THR A 46 -9.24 12.11 -11.17
N ILE A 47 -8.57 10.96 -11.21
CA ILE A 47 -8.74 9.92 -10.19
C ILE A 47 -8.21 10.40 -8.83
N ILE A 48 -6.98 10.92 -8.76
CA ILE A 48 -6.37 11.41 -7.51
C ILE A 48 -7.19 12.57 -6.90
N PRO A 49 -7.56 13.63 -7.65
CA PRO A 49 -8.42 14.69 -7.12
C PRO A 49 -9.76 14.16 -6.57
N TYR A 50 -10.37 13.17 -7.23
CA TYR A 50 -11.61 12.56 -6.74
C TYR A 50 -11.40 11.83 -5.41
N PHE A 51 -10.31 11.07 -5.28
CA PHE A 51 -9.92 10.42 -4.02
C PHE A 51 -9.70 11.44 -2.90
N ASP A 52 -9.00 12.53 -3.18
CA ASP A 52 -8.74 13.57 -2.19
C ASP A 52 -10.02 14.22 -1.69
N ALA A 53 -10.94 14.53 -2.60
CA ALA A 53 -12.24 15.12 -2.27
C ALA A 53 -13.16 14.16 -1.48
N ASN A 54 -13.05 12.84 -1.71
CA ASN A 54 -14.00 11.84 -1.19
C ASN A 54 -13.39 10.82 -0.22
N TRP A 55 -12.16 11.00 0.25
CA TRP A 55 -11.42 10.00 1.04
C TRP A 55 -12.23 9.41 2.21
N GLU A 56 -12.86 10.26 3.02
CA GLU A 56 -13.60 9.86 4.22
C GLU A 56 -14.85 9.03 3.88
N ASN A 57 -15.38 9.16 2.65
CA ASN A 57 -16.50 8.36 2.16
C ASN A 57 -16.03 7.01 1.59
N LEU A 58 -14.77 6.92 1.16
CA LEU A 58 -14.18 5.72 0.57
C LEU A 58 -13.60 4.77 1.62
N THR A 59 -13.07 5.32 2.71
CA THR A 59 -12.36 4.54 3.72
C THR A 59 -12.29 5.27 5.06
N SER A 60 -12.27 4.50 6.14
CA SER A 60 -11.98 5.00 7.49
C SER A 60 -10.47 5.02 7.80
N MET A 61 -9.61 4.72 6.82
CA MET A 61 -8.16 4.79 7.00
C MET A 61 -7.74 6.26 7.19
N PRO A 62 -6.85 6.56 8.16
CA PRO A 62 -6.33 7.91 8.33
C PRO A 62 -5.66 8.42 7.05
N ARG A 63 -5.91 9.69 6.70
CA ARG A 63 -5.22 10.34 5.59
C ARG A 63 -3.71 10.34 5.83
N ARG A 64 -2.98 9.90 4.81
CA ARG A 64 -1.51 9.92 4.86
C ARG A 64 -1.01 11.25 4.34
N VAL A 65 -0.12 11.89 5.11
CA VAL A 65 0.55 13.15 4.72
C VAL A 65 1.46 12.95 3.50
N LYS A 66 1.96 11.72 3.27
CA LYS A 66 2.78 11.40 2.10
C LYS A 66 1.91 10.78 0.99
N ASN A 67 2.11 11.25 -0.25
CA ASN A 67 1.45 10.78 -1.48
C ASN A 67 1.82 9.35 -1.92
N THR A 68 2.35 8.53 -1.01
CA THR A 68 2.63 7.09 -1.23
C THR A 68 1.40 6.30 -1.68
N TRP A 69 0.19 6.80 -1.40
CA TRP A 69 -1.05 6.20 -1.87
C TRP A 69 -1.29 6.40 -3.37
N HIS A 70 -0.75 7.46 -4.00
CA HIS A 70 -0.86 7.69 -5.45
C HIS A 70 -0.19 6.54 -6.22
N THR A 71 1.04 6.19 -5.83
CA THR A 71 1.77 5.05 -6.40
C THR A 71 1.05 3.73 -6.14
N THR A 72 0.37 3.61 -5.00
CA THR A 72 -0.40 2.41 -4.67
C THR A 72 -1.65 2.29 -5.56
N LEU A 73 -2.34 3.41 -5.83
CA LEU A 73 -3.44 3.45 -6.81
C LEU A 73 -2.97 3.02 -8.19
N GLN A 74 -1.89 3.63 -8.70
CA GLN A 74 -1.35 3.30 -10.01
C GLN A 74 -1.02 1.81 -10.13
N LYS A 75 -0.31 1.25 -9.13
CA LYS A 75 0.02 -0.18 -9.11
C LYS A 75 -1.23 -1.06 -9.07
N THR A 76 -2.25 -0.66 -8.32
CA THR A 76 -3.52 -1.41 -8.23
C THR A 76 -4.24 -1.42 -9.57
N LEU A 77 -4.37 -0.25 -10.20
CA LEU A 77 -5.03 -0.08 -11.49
C LEU A 77 -4.32 -0.82 -12.64
N ILE A 78 -2.99 -0.93 -12.58
CA ILE A 78 -2.21 -1.69 -13.57
C ILE A 78 -2.28 -3.20 -13.33
N LYS A 79 -2.24 -3.63 -12.06
CA LYS A 79 -2.11 -5.05 -11.71
C LYS A 79 -3.43 -5.81 -11.84
N ASP A 80 -4.54 -5.23 -11.39
CA ASP A 80 -5.82 -5.93 -11.30
C ASP A 80 -6.58 -5.80 -12.64
N THR A 81 -6.03 -6.42 -13.69
CA THR A 81 -6.50 -6.30 -15.08
C THR A 81 -7.90 -6.86 -15.34
N GLU A 82 -8.40 -7.71 -14.43
CA GLU A 82 -9.78 -8.20 -14.46
C GLU A 82 -10.80 -7.12 -14.05
N LEU A 83 -10.36 -6.10 -13.30
CA LEU A 83 -11.20 -5.01 -12.81
C LEU A 83 -10.99 -3.72 -13.60
N PHE A 84 -9.77 -3.49 -14.07
CA PHE A 84 -9.36 -2.22 -14.65
C PHE A 84 -8.74 -2.41 -16.03
N LYS A 85 -8.97 -1.41 -16.88
CA LYS A 85 -8.42 -1.33 -18.23
C LYS A 85 -7.54 -0.09 -18.36
N VAL A 86 -6.34 -0.27 -18.87
CA VAL A 86 -5.42 0.82 -19.23
C VAL A 86 -5.78 1.32 -20.64
N ASN A 87 -5.79 2.64 -20.85
CA ASN A 87 -6.02 3.22 -22.16
C ASN A 87 -4.82 2.88 -23.08
N PRO A 88 -5.03 2.31 -24.28
CA PRO A 88 -3.95 2.00 -25.22
C PRO A 88 -3.20 3.24 -25.73
N GLU A 89 -3.81 4.43 -25.68
CA GLU A 89 -3.21 5.69 -26.17
C GLU A 89 -2.59 6.53 -25.04
N ASP A 90 -2.95 6.25 -23.79
CA ASP A 90 -2.45 6.96 -22.59
C ASP A 90 -2.31 5.99 -21.40
N GLU A 91 -1.09 5.57 -21.10
CA GLU A 91 -0.80 4.63 -20.01
C GLU A 91 -1.19 5.16 -18.62
N ASN A 92 -1.45 6.47 -18.49
CA ASN A 92 -1.89 7.10 -17.26
C ASN A 92 -3.41 7.23 -17.14
N SER A 93 -4.17 6.70 -18.11
CA SER A 93 -5.62 6.73 -18.12
C SER A 93 -6.22 5.34 -17.93
N PHE A 94 -7.24 5.26 -17.07
CA PHE A 94 -7.80 3.99 -16.61
C PHE A 94 -9.32 4.00 -16.69
N ALA A 95 -9.90 2.83 -16.95
CA ALA A 95 -11.35 2.60 -16.97
C ALA A 95 -11.72 1.34 -16.19
N LEU A 96 -13.01 1.17 -15.87
CA LEU A 96 -13.55 -0.10 -15.41
C LEU A 96 -13.57 -1.12 -16.56
N MET A 97 -13.30 -2.37 -16.23
CA MET A 97 -13.56 -3.48 -17.14
C MET A 97 -15.07 -3.73 -17.29
N GLU A 98 -15.82 -3.65 -16.18
CA GLU A 98 -17.28 -3.71 -16.19
C GLU A 98 -17.86 -2.41 -16.74
N THR A 99 -18.63 -2.50 -17.82
CA THR A 99 -19.25 -1.34 -18.48
C THR A 99 -20.70 -1.15 -18.06
N ASN A 100 -21.35 -2.21 -17.56
CA ASN A 100 -22.69 -2.11 -17.00
C ASN A 100 -22.62 -1.79 -15.50
N LEU A 101 -22.83 -0.52 -15.16
CA LEU A 101 -22.77 -0.06 -13.76
C LEU A 101 -23.80 -0.76 -12.85
N ALA A 102 -24.89 -1.32 -13.40
CA ALA A 102 -25.87 -2.08 -12.62
C ALA A 102 -25.32 -3.43 -12.10
N ASP A 103 -24.30 -3.97 -12.76
CA ASP A 103 -23.67 -5.23 -12.38
C ASP A 103 -22.53 -5.02 -11.37
N ILE A 104 -22.19 -3.76 -11.05
CA ILE A 104 -21.19 -3.42 -10.03
C ILE A 104 -21.83 -3.52 -8.65
N GLY A 105 -21.32 -4.43 -7.83
CA GLY A 105 -21.75 -4.55 -6.45
C GLY A 105 -21.13 -5.74 -5.72
N PRO A 106 -21.52 -5.97 -4.45
CA PRO A 106 -20.97 -7.06 -3.65
C PRO A 106 -21.22 -8.47 -4.22
N VAL A 107 -22.14 -8.61 -5.18
CA VAL A 107 -22.46 -9.87 -5.85
C VAL A 107 -21.68 -10.08 -7.15
N ASN A 108 -21.04 -9.02 -7.70
CA ASN A 108 -20.22 -9.10 -8.90
C ASN A 108 -19.06 -10.06 -8.73
N GLU A 109 -18.79 -10.90 -9.74
CA GLU A 109 -17.82 -11.98 -9.64
C GLU A 109 -16.39 -11.49 -9.38
N PHE A 110 -15.96 -10.40 -10.02
CA PHE A 110 -14.62 -9.85 -9.89
C PHE A 110 -14.48 -9.05 -8.60
N VAL A 111 -15.49 -8.25 -8.24
CA VAL A 111 -15.51 -7.51 -6.96
C VAL A 111 -15.47 -8.48 -5.77
N LYS A 112 -16.19 -9.61 -5.84
CA LYS A 112 -16.15 -10.67 -4.81
C LYS A 112 -14.82 -11.37 -4.68
N GLN A 113 -13.98 -11.31 -5.70
CA GLN A 113 -12.67 -11.93 -5.73
C GLN A 113 -11.57 -11.01 -5.19
N ILE A 114 -11.85 -9.71 -5.04
CA ILE A 114 -10.91 -8.77 -4.43
C ILE A 114 -10.46 -9.28 -3.05
N GLY A 115 -9.15 -9.46 -2.88
CA GLY A 115 -8.55 -9.95 -1.64
C GLY A 115 -8.55 -11.47 -1.45
N LYS A 116 -9.21 -12.25 -2.34
CA LYS A 116 -9.04 -13.70 -2.41
C LYS A 116 -7.77 -13.96 -3.22
N LYS A 117 -6.74 -14.52 -2.57
CA LYS A 117 -5.45 -14.78 -3.23
C LYS A 117 -5.66 -15.80 -4.36
N SER A 118 -5.47 -15.37 -5.62
CA SER A 118 -5.09 -16.29 -6.69
C SER A 118 -3.69 -16.81 -6.38
N ASN A 119 -3.50 -18.12 -6.48
CA ASN A 119 -2.28 -18.83 -6.08
C ASN A 119 -1.13 -18.66 -7.09
N SER A 120 -1.02 -17.52 -7.78
CA SER A 120 0.12 -17.21 -8.66
C SER A 120 1.25 -16.61 -7.82
N GLY A 121 2.34 -17.36 -7.69
CA GLY A 121 3.43 -17.09 -6.75
C GLY A 121 4.23 -15.81 -7.02
N GLU A 122 3.79 -14.67 -6.50
CA GLU A 122 4.65 -13.54 -6.17
C GLU A 122 4.24 -12.96 -4.80
N LYS A 123 5.09 -13.18 -3.80
CA LYS A 123 4.87 -12.75 -2.41
C LYS A 123 5.06 -11.24 -2.26
N ASN A 124 4.06 -10.45 -2.65
CA ASN A 124 3.95 -9.05 -2.23
C ASN A 124 2.84 -8.91 -1.18
N ASN A 125 3.20 -9.15 0.09
CA ASN A 125 2.36 -8.86 1.26
C ASN A 125 2.26 -7.33 1.47
N LEU A 126 1.39 -6.67 0.71
CA LEU A 126 1.04 -5.25 0.94
C LEU A 126 -0.02 -5.08 2.04
N ALA A 127 -0.75 -6.16 2.37
CA ALA A 127 -1.77 -6.15 3.42
C ALA A 127 -1.19 -6.35 4.84
N SER A 128 -0.02 -6.99 4.97
CA SER A 128 0.50 -7.44 6.26
C SER A 128 1.51 -6.48 6.92
N THR A 129 2.04 -5.48 6.20
CA THR A 129 3.06 -4.56 6.75
C THR A 129 2.44 -3.35 7.49
N LEU A 130 1.12 -3.27 7.60
CA LEU A 130 0.44 -2.04 8.09
C LEU A 130 -0.33 -2.23 9.42
N VAL A 131 -0.32 -3.43 10.00
CA VAL A 131 -0.94 -3.71 11.31
C VAL A 131 0.15 -4.26 12.24
N GLY A 132 0.91 -3.38 12.90
CA GLY A 132 1.94 -3.85 13.84
C GLY A 132 2.94 -2.83 14.40
N ALA A 133 2.69 -1.52 14.31
CA ALA A 133 3.58 -0.53 14.91
C ALA A 133 2.88 0.29 16.00
N GLN A 134 2.02 -0.33 16.81
CA GLN A 134 1.62 0.24 18.09
C GLN A 134 0.96 -0.82 18.96
N GLN A 135 1.73 -1.48 19.83
CA GLN A 135 1.28 -1.95 21.15
C GLN A 135 2.41 -2.69 21.91
N GLY A 136 2.76 -2.14 23.08
CA GLY A 136 3.08 -2.92 24.28
C GLY A 136 4.48 -3.52 24.39
N MET A 137 5.49 -2.72 24.79
CA MET A 137 6.65 -3.29 25.48
C MET A 137 6.25 -3.56 26.94
N GLY A 138 5.84 -4.80 27.22
CA GLY A 138 5.39 -5.26 28.53
C GLY A 138 5.68 -6.73 28.81
N ARG A 139 6.88 -6.98 29.35
CA ARG A 139 7.29 -7.96 30.40
C ARG A 139 7.26 -9.49 30.15
N SER A 140 8.37 -10.11 30.59
CA SER A 140 8.63 -11.51 31.04
C SER A 140 8.58 -12.63 29.97
N SER A 141 9.49 -13.60 29.87
CA SER A 141 10.12 -14.46 30.90
C SER A 141 11.37 -15.16 30.34
N GLY A 142 12.28 -15.64 31.20
CA GLY A 142 13.59 -16.17 30.84
C GLY A 142 13.64 -17.62 30.33
N ALA A 143 14.84 -18.00 29.88
CA ALA A 143 15.37 -19.37 29.85
C ALA A 143 16.89 -19.32 29.59
N ASP A 144 17.65 -19.80 30.57
CA ASP A 144 19.08 -20.08 30.51
C ASP A 144 19.45 -21.04 29.35
N SER A 145 20.61 -20.81 28.74
CA SER A 145 21.49 -21.87 28.17
C SER A 145 22.85 -21.27 27.79
N ASP A 146 23.84 -21.54 28.65
CA ASP A 146 25.29 -21.47 28.38
C ASP A 146 25.69 -22.38 27.21
N VAL A 147 26.38 -21.82 26.19
CA VAL A 147 27.50 -22.53 25.52
C VAL A 147 28.41 -21.55 24.77
N ASP A 148 29.55 -21.32 25.40
CA ASP A 148 30.93 -21.28 24.91
C ASP A 148 31.20 -21.31 23.38
N GLY A 149 32.17 -20.49 22.93
CA GLY A 149 32.88 -20.73 21.66
C GLY A 149 33.12 -19.52 20.76
N GLY A 150 33.84 -18.50 21.23
CA GLY A 150 34.36 -17.43 20.36
C GLY A 150 35.73 -17.77 19.76
N PRO A 151 36.01 -17.43 18.47
CA PRO A 151 37.37 -17.29 17.97
C PRO A 151 37.76 -15.84 17.70
N LYS A 152 38.94 -15.47 18.23
CA LYS A 152 39.68 -14.22 18.02
C LYS A 152 40.25 -14.11 16.59
N THR A 153 40.11 -12.96 15.94
CA THR A 153 41.07 -12.45 14.92
C THR A 153 41.12 -10.91 14.96
N ARG A 154 42.17 -10.36 15.58
CA ARG A 154 43.30 -9.60 14.99
C ARG A 154 42.91 -8.33 14.22
N GLY A 155 43.11 -7.19 14.88
CA GLY A 155 43.02 -5.85 14.29
C GLY A 155 44.26 -5.43 13.51
N ALA A 156 44.12 -4.32 12.77
CA ALA A 156 45.19 -3.52 12.22
C ALA A 156 44.76 -2.05 12.07
N SER A 157 45.55 -1.16 12.71
CA SER A 157 45.97 0.20 12.30
C SER A 157 44.93 1.29 11.99
N LYS A 158 45.08 2.57 12.38
CA LYS A 158 46.08 3.31 13.18
C LYS A 158 45.46 4.71 13.42
N ARG A 159 45.14 5.10 14.67
CA ARG A 159 44.80 6.50 15.00
C ARG A 159 46.05 7.21 15.52
N ARG A 160 46.18 8.45 15.04
CA ARG A 160 47.26 9.42 15.22
C ARG A 160 47.47 9.84 16.68
N ASN A 161 48.70 10.29 16.92
CA ASN A 161 49.09 11.40 17.80
C ASN A 161 49.57 11.08 19.23
N VAL A 162 50.90 11.17 19.44
CA VAL A 162 51.61 12.17 20.26
C VAL A 162 52.96 11.56 20.66
N ASP A 163 54.03 12.05 20.03
CA ASP A 163 55.40 11.94 20.52
C ASP A 163 55.55 12.74 21.82
N SER A 164 55.95 12.06 22.90
CA SER A 164 57.29 12.15 23.52
C SER A 164 57.44 13.33 24.48
N ILE A 165 58.13 13.27 25.61
CA ILE A 165 58.68 12.24 26.50
C ILE A 165 59.09 13.05 27.74
N GLY A 166 59.09 12.50 28.96
CA GLY A 166 59.54 13.31 30.11
C GLY A 166 59.41 12.69 31.49
N THR A 167 60.18 11.62 31.73
CA THR A 167 60.82 11.19 32.99
C THR A 167 60.34 11.77 34.34
N GLY A 168 60.04 10.88 35.30
CA GLY A 168 60.37 11.14 36.71
C GLY A 168 59.45 10.56 37.80
N LYS A 169 59.84 9.38 38.30
CA LYS A 169 59.79 8.90 39.71
C LYS A 169 58.57 9.20 40.62
N LYS A 170 57.96 8.11 41.12
CA LYS A 170 57.16 7.96 42.36
C LYS A 170 57.96 8.35 43.64
N PRO A 171 57.43 8.27 44.90
CA PRO A 171 56.05 8.20 45.44
C PRO A 171 55.78 9.15 46.66
N LYS A 172 54.54 9.10 47.17
CA LYS A 172 54.04 9.28 48.58
C LYS A 172 54.85 10.17 49.56
N LEU A 173 54.23 11.25 50.06
CA LEU A 173 53.43 11.27 51.29
C LEU A 173 52.51 12.51 51.26
#